data_AF-A0A943PSD8-F1
#
_entry.id   AF-A0A943PSD8-F1
#
_cell.length_a   1.000
_cell.length_b   1.000
_cell.length_c   1.000
_cell.angle_alpha   90.00
_cell.angle_beta   90.00
_cell.angle_gamma   90.00
#
_symmetry.space_group_name_H-M   'P 1'
#
loop_
_entity.id
_entity.type
_entity.pdbx_description
1 polymer ?
#
loop_
_entity_poly.entity_id
_entity_poly.type
_entity_poly.pdbx_seq_one_letter_code
_entity_poly.pdbx_strand_id
1 'polypeptide(L)'
;MKKLGFILLGTIILLTGCGKENNVVNEKDELSVYELHYYDKDFKHTEDFIVKYDKNGNFKELEMFYLYDERTDSKYCPENLYNTEDYVDLTYPGVSASCTISKKGQLLTAKMTDESVKNGYLKDDKDFMLMLKYAYDELDTEEKAKSYFEKALENFKKENVLEDERNYVIIKGQKTSW
;
A
#
# COMPACT_ATOMS: atom_id res chain seq x y z
N MET A 1 30.13 -46.44 28.92
CA MET A 1 29.43 -45.27 28.33
C MET A 1 30.24 -44.02 28.63
N LYS A 2 30.14 -43.02 27.73
CA LYS A 2 30.99 -41.82 27.54
C LYS A 2 32.29 -42.06 26.76
N LYS A 3 32.12 -42.08 25.43
CA LYS A 3 33.12 -41.68 24.43
C LYS A 3 33.30 -40.16 24.50
N LEU A 4 34.52 -39.66 24.38
CA LEU A 4 34.84 -38.47 23.57
C LEU A 4 36.37 -38.34 23.51
N GLY A 5 36.95 -38.96 22.49
CA GLY A 5 38.31 -38.69 22.07
C GLY A 5 38.32 -37.38 21.30
N PHE A 6 39.13 -36.43 21.76
CA PHE A 6 39.48 -35.22 21.04
C PHE A 6 40.32 -35.60 19.83
N ILE A 7 39.81 -35.33 18.62
CA ILE A 7 40.62 -35.25 17.42
C ILE A 7 41.01 -33.78 17.25
N LEU A 8 42.29 -33.53 17.45
CA LEU A 8 42.99 -32.33 17.01
C LEU A 8 43.67 -32.70 15.69
N LEU A 9 43.37 -32.00 14.60
CA LEU A 9 44.18 -31.85 13.37
C LEU A 9 43.29 -31.04 12.40
N GLY A 10 43.68 -29.91 11.82
CA GLY A 10 44.94 -29.18 11.76
C GLY A 10 44.83 -28.25 10.55
N THR A 11 45.45 -27.06 10.65
CA THR A 11 46.05 -26.28 9.53
C THR A 11 45.12 -25.78 8.39
N ILE A 12 45.20 -24.59 7.81
CA ILE A 12 46.14 -23.48 7.80
C ILE A 12 45.35 -22.24 7.29
N ILE A 13 45.67 -21.09 7.84
CA ILE A 13 45.26 -19.74 7.41
C ILE A 13 45.81 -19.45 6.01
N LEU A 14 45.06 -18.79 5.12
CA LEU A 14 45.52 -17.59 4.41
C LEU A 14 44.39 -16.89 3.64
N LEU A 15 44.39 -15.58 3.84
CA LEU A 15 43.52 -14.53 3.31
C LEU A 15 43.46 -14.51 1.78
N THR A 16 42.31 -14.17 1.22
CA THR A 16 42.08 -13.13 0.18
C THR A 16 40.76 -13.39 -0.55
N GLY A 17 39.99 -12.33 -0.80
CA GLY A 17 38.95 -12.34 -1.81
C GLY A 17 37.57 -11.91 -1.32
N CYS A 18 37.38 -10.59 -1.31
CA CYS A 18 36.15 -9.83 -1.50
C CYS A 18 34.82 -10.47 -1.10
N GLY A 19 34.12 -9.80 -0.18
CA GLY A 19 32.71 -10.02 0.10
C GLY A 19 31.89 -10.10 -1.19
N LYS A 20 31.25 -11.25 -1.39
CA LYS A 20 29.96 -11.27 -2.08
C LYS A 20 28.95 -10.78 -1.06
N GLU A 21 28.76 -9.46 -1.02
CA GLU A 21 27.41 -8.97 -0.78
C GLU A 21 26.54 -9.67 -1.81
N ASN A 22 25.69 -10.58 -1.31
CA ASN A 22 24.51 -10.96 -2.05
C ASN A 22 23.73 -9.65 -2.22
N ASN A 23 23.96 -8.96 -3.32
CA ASN A 23 23.06 -7.96 -3.85
C ASN A 23 21.77 -8.70 -4.20
N VAL A 24 20.98 -8.98 -3.18
CA VAL A 24 19.54 -8.97 -3.29
C VAL A 24 19.24 -7.51 -3.61
N VAL A 25 19.20 -7.20 -4.91
CA VAL A 25 18.65 -5.95 -5.40
C VAL A 25 17.25 -5.89 -4.79
N ASN A 26 17.07 -5.02 -3.80
CA ASN A 26 15.76 -4.77 -3.22
C ASN A 26 14.88 -4.27 -4.37
N GLU A 27 13.87 -5.05 -4.79
CA GLU A 27 12.86 -4.63 -5.77
C GLU A 27 12.14 -3.32 -5.38
N LYS A 28 12.32 -2.84 -4.14
CA LYS A 28 11.79 -1.57 -3.65
C LYS A 28 12.39 -0.32 -4.32
N ASP A 29 13.54 -0.40 -4.99
CA ASP A 29 14.21 0.79 -5.55
C ASP A 29 13.83 1.13 -7.01
N GLU A 30 12.90 0.40 -7.66
CA GLU A 30 12.48 0.67 -9.07
C GLU A 30 10.99 1.03 -9.24
N LEU A 31 10.21 1.21 -8.18
CA LEU A 31 8.77 1.49 -8.32
C LEU A 31 8.49 2.98 -8.55
N SER A 32 7.62 3.26 -9.51
CA SER A 32 6.99 4.58 -9.66
C SER A 32 5.81 4.68 -8.71
N VAL A 33 5.84 5.64 -7.78
CA VAL A 33 4.85 5.77 -6.69
C VAL A 33 4.07 7.07 -6.83
N TYR A 34 2.75 6.97 -6.69
CA TYR A 34 1.84 8.12 -6.64
C TYR A 34 1.03 8.04 -5.35
N GLU A 35 0.96 9.15 -4.61
CA GLU A 35 0.27 9.23 -3.32
C GLU A 35 -0.62 10.47 -3.25
N LEU A 36 -1.89 10.30 -2.95
CA LEU A 36 -2.84 11.39 -2.74
C LEU A 36 -3.26 11.33 -1.29
N HIS A 37 -3.05 12.41 -0.56
CA HIS A 37 -3.46 12.57 0.82
C HIS A 37 -4.37 13.78 0.89
N TYR A 38 -5.61 13.57 1.28
CA TYR A 38 -6.63 14.60 1.29
C TYR A 38 -7.47 14.55 2.55
N TYR A 39 -7.58 15.68 3.24
CA TYR A 39 -8.45 15.81 4.40
C TYR A 39 -9.79 16.41 4.02
N ASP A 40 -10.82 15.57 4.05
CA ASP A 40 -12.20 16.00 3.91
C ASP A 40 -12.68 16.62 5.22
N LYS A 41 -12.88 17.94 5.21
CA LYS A 41 -13.32 18.71 6.38
C LYS A 41 -14.79 18.46 6.74
N ASP A 42 -15.62 18.12 5.76
CA ASP A 42 -17.05 17.91 5.97
C ASP A 42 -17.32 16.57 6.65
N PHE A 43 -16.55 15.55 6.27
CA PHE A 43 -16.64 14.20 6.84
C PHE A 43 -15.60 13.91 7.94
N LYS A 44 -14.65 14.84 8.17
CA LYS A 44 -13.59 14.77 9.18
C LYS A 44 -12.73 13.51 9.08
N HIS A 45 -12.24 13.23 7.89
CA HIS A 45 -11.31 12.13 7.66
C HIS A 45 -10.27 12.46 6.61
N THR A 46 -9.18 11.72 6.66
CA THR A 46 -8.17 11.72 5.61
C THR A 46 -8.43 10.54 4.68
N GLU A 47 -8.45 10.79 3.38
CA GLU A 47 -8.43 9.79 2.33
C GLU A 47 -7.02 9.73 1.74
N ASP A 48 -6.37 8.56 1.91
CA ASP A 48 -5.07 8.31 1.32
C ASP A 48 -5.18 7.25 0.23
N PHE A 49 -4.55 7.52 -0.91
CA PHE A 49 -4.46 6.60 -2.04
C PHE A 49 -3.01 6.47 -2.44
N ILE A 50 -2.50 5.24 -2.45
CA ILE A 50 -1.12 4.94 -2.85
C ILE A 50 -1.17 3.93 -3.99
N VAL A 51 -0.64 4.28 -5.15
CA VAL A 51 -0.54 3.37 -6.30
C VAL A 51 0.90 3.26 -6.78
N LYS A 52 1.31 2.03 -7.08
CA LYS A 52 2.69 1.68 -7.45
C LYS A 52 2.73 0.99 -8.80
N TYR A 53 3.73 1.34 -9.61
CA TYR A 53 3.99 0.74 -10.92
C TYR A 53 5.43 0.25 -11.02
N ASP A 54 5.65 -0.79 -11.81
CA ASP A 54 7.01 -1.19 -12.20
C ASP A 54 7.63 -0.19 -13.19
N LYS A 55 8.91 -0.37 -13.52
CA LYS A 55 9.64 0.48 -14.47
C LYS A 55 9.04 0.55 -15.89
N ASN A 56 8.16 -0.39 -16.24
CA ASN A 56 7.49 -0.43 -17.54
C ASN A 56 6.10 0.21 -17.47
N GLY A 57 5.69 0.76 -16.33
CA GLY A 57 4.38 1.35 -16.11
C GLY A 57 3.27 0.34 -15.84
N ASN A 58 3.61 -0.92 -15.54
CA ASN A 58 2.61 -1.93 -15.19
C ASN A 58 2.19 -1.76 -13.73
N PHE A 59 0.88 -1.82 -13.48
CA PHE A 59 0.33 -1.82 -12.12
C PHE A 59 0.99 -2.91 -11.25
N LYS A 60 1.32 -2.55 -10.01
CA LYS A 60 1.87 -3.46 -9.00
C LYS A 60 1.02 -3.53 -7.74
N GLU A 61 0.56 -2.39 -7.26
CA GLU A 61 -0.12 -2.31 -5.97
C GLU A 61 -0.99 -1.07 -5.87
N LEU A 62 -2.15 -1.22 -5.22
CA LEU A 62 -3.01 -0.12 -4.78
C LEU A 62 -3.31 -0.32 -3.29
N GLU A 63 -3.07 0.73 -2.50
CA GLU A 63 -3.45 0.81 -1.10
C GLU A 63 -4.35 2.03 -0.89
N MET A 64 -5.42 1.86 -0.13
CA MET A 64 -6.37 2.90 0.22
C MET A 64 -6.53 2.96 1.74
N PHE A 65 -6.54 4.17 2.30
CA PHE A 65 -6.72 4.41 3.72
C PHE A 65 -7.80 5.45 3.95
N TYR A 66 -8.68 5.18 4.92
CA TYR A 66 -9.62 6.17 5.43
C TYR A 66 -9.36 6.34 6.93
N LEU A 67 -8.77 7.47 7.29
CA LEU A 67 -8.45 7.83 8.68
C LEU A 67 -9.46 8.85 9.20
N TYR A 68 -10.43 8.39 9.97
CA TYR A 68 -11.42 9.23 10.62
C TYR A 68 -10.88 9.77 11.95
N ASP A 69 -11.03 11.08 12.17
CA ASP A 69 -10.57 11.76 13.39
C ASP A 69 -11.32 11.28 14.66
N GLU A 70 -12.53 10.75 14.48
CA GLU A 70 -13.34 10.14 15.53
C GLU A 70 -14.00 8.84 15.02
N ARG A 71 -14.52 8.02 15.93
CA ARG A 71 -15.31 6.85 15.50
C ARG A 71 -16.59 7.37 14.83
N THR A 72 -16.67 7.23 13.51
CA THR A 72 -17.83 7.72 12.75
C THR A 72 -19.07 6.88 12.96
N ASP A 73 -18.94 5.55 12.87
CA ASP A 73 -20.01 4.60 13.17
C ASP A 73 -19.45 3.18 13.40
N SER A 74 -19.92 2.52 14.47
CA SER A 74 -19.58 1.13 14.78
C SER A 74 -19.87 0.14 13.65
N LYS A 75 -20.83 0.43 12.77
CA LYS A 75 -21.22 -0.47 11.67
C LYS A 75 -20.21 -0.49 10.52
N TYR A 76 -19.38 0.54 10.37
CA TYR A 76 -18.36 0.62 9.30
C TYR A 76 -17.08 -0.12 9.66
N CYS A 77 -16.90 -0.44 10.93
CA CYS A 77 -15.82 -1.26 11.46
C CYS A 77 -16.38 -2.31 12.43
N PRO A 78 -17.30 -3.17 11.96
CA PRO A 78 -17.96 -4.09 12.87
C PRO A 78 -16.97 -5.20 13.22
N GLU A 79 -16.96 -5.57 14.50
CA GLU A 79 -15.99 -6.50 15.12
C GLU A 79 -15.95 -7.87 14.45
N ASN A 80 -16.97 -8.22 13.66
CA ASN A 80 -17.10 -9.50 12.97
C ASN A 80 -16.83 -9.44 11.46
N LEU A 81 -16.64 -8.26 10.85
CA LEU A 81 -16.23 -8.20 9.45
C LEU A 81 -14.72 -8.10 9.30
N TYR A 82 -14.00 -7.35 10.14
CA TYR A 82 -12.57 -7.09 9.95
C TYR A 82 -11.64 -7.89 10.86
N ASN A 83 -12.08 -9.05 11.35
CA ASN A 83 -11.15 -9.99 11.95
C ASN A 83 -10.11 -10.34 10.89
N THR A 84 -8.83 -10.22 11.23
CA THR A 84 -7.70 -10.47 10.32
C THR A 84 -7.73 -11.88 9.72
N GLU A 85 -8.55 -12.78 10.27
CA GLU A 85 -8.78 -14.15 9.80
C GLU A 85 -10.00 -14.29 8.85
N ASP A 86 -10.97 -13.35 8.87
CA ASP A 86 -12.24 -13.45 8.12
C ASP A 86 -12.34 -12.49 6.91
N TYR A 87 -11.60 -11.37 6.91
CA TYR A 87 -11.57 -10.40 5.79
C TYR A 87 -10.27 -10.44 4.98
N VAL A 88 -9.47 -11.48 5.15
CA VAL A 88 -8.67 -11.89 4.00
C VAL A 88 -9.71 -12.50 3.08
N ASP A 89 -10.06 -11.85 1.98
CA ASP A 89 -10.74 -12.58 0.91
C ASP A 89 -9.72 -13.62 0.41
N LEU A 90 -9.66 -14.75 1.12
CA LEU A 90 -8.76 -15.87 0.86
C LEU A 90 -8.98 -16.45 -0.54
N THR A 91 -10.04 -16.01 -1.23
CA THR A 91 -10.27 -16.30 -2.64
C THR A 91 -9.12 -15.77 -3.50
N TYR A 92 -8.52 -14.62 -3.16
CA TYR A 92 -7.49 -13.99 -3.99
C TYR A 92 -6.22 -13.62 -3.18
N PRO A 93 -5.09 -14.31 -3.44
CA PRO A 93 -3.80 -13.92 -2.90
C PRO A 93 -3.47 -12.46 -3.22
N GLY A 94 -3.02 -11.70 -2.23
CA GLY A 94 -2.60 -10.30 -2.39
C GLY A 94 -3.70 -9.26 -2.13
N VAL A 95 -4.93 -9.67 -1.83
CA VAL A 95 -5.98 -8.77 -1.30
C VAL A 95 -5.95 -8.79 0.22
N SER A 96 -6.05 -7.62 0.83
CA SER A 96 -6.25 -7.51 2.27
C SER A 96 -7.09 -6.29 2.60
N ALA A 97 -7.92 -6.41 3.63
CA ALA A 97 -8.46 -5.24 4.29
C ALA A 97 -8.46 -5.41 5.80
N SER A 98 -8.39 -4.30 6.50
CA SER A 98 -8.46 -4.27 7.94
C SER A 98 -9.13 -3.00 8.41
N CYS A 99 -9.63 -3.04 9.63
CA CYS A 99 -10.10 -1.86 10.29
C CYS A 99 -9.61 -1.85 11.74
N THR A 100 -8.98 -0.74 12.14
CA THR A 100 -8.46 -0.55 13.50
C THR A 100 -9.22 0.60 14.17
N ILE A 101 -9.78 0.34 15.35
CA ILE A 101 -10.42 1.35 16.19
C ILE A 101 -9.49 1.68 17.34
N SER A 102 -9.26 2.97 17.58
CA SER A 102 -8.52 3.46 18.74
C SER A 102 -9.24 4.65 19.38
N LYS A 103 -8.71 5.14 20.51
CA LYS A 103 -9.19 6.39 21.11
C LYS A 103 -8.98 7.61 20.20
N LYS A 104 -8.10 7.51 19.20
CA LYS A 104 -7.77 8.58 18.26
C LYS A 104 -8.63 8.54 16.98
N GLY A 105 -9.59 7.62 16.89
CA GLY A 105 -10.46 7.47 15.73
C GLY A 105 -10.42 6.07 15.12
N GLN A 106 -10.71 6.00 13.83
CA GLN A 106 -10.89 4.76 13.09
C GLN A 106 -10.07 4.79 11.80
N LEU A 107 -9.31 3.72 11.54
CA LEU A 107 -8.54 3.54 10.32
C LEU A 107 -9.07 2.34 9.56
N LEU A 108 -9.58 2.55 8.35
CA LEU A 108 -9.82 1.47 7.38
C LEU A 108 -8.66 1.42 6.41
N THR A 109 -8.22 0.22 6.09
CA THR A 109 -7.16 -0.03 5.11
C THR A 109 -7.64 -1.11 4.16
N ALA A 110 -7.47 -0.86 2.86
CA ALA A 110 -7.71 -1.84 1.82
C ALA A 110 -6.51 -1.87 0.88
N LYS A 111 -6.14 -3.05 0.40
CA LYS A 111 -4.99 -3.25 -0.47
C LYS A 111 -5.24 -4.37 -1.47
N MET A 112 -4.70 -4.20 -2.67
CA MET A 112 -4.61 -5.24 -3.68
C MET A 112 -3.31 -5.13 -4.49
N THR A 113 -2.94 -6.21 -5.17
CA THR A 113 -1.73 -6.31 -5.98
C THR A 113 -2.04 -6.72 -7.41
N ASP A 114 -1.06 -6.63 -8.31
CA ASP A 114 -1.20 -7.15 -9.66
C ASP A 114 -1.47 -8.66 -9.69
N GLU A 115 -0.97 -9.41 -8.71
CA GLU A 115 -1.24 -10.83 -8.56
C GLU A 115 -2.72 -11.09 -8.22
N SER A 116 -3.34 -10.33 -7.32
CA SER A 116 -4.76 -10.51 -7.02
C SER A 116 -5.65 -10.18 -8.22
N VAL A 117 -5.29 -9.15 -8.99
CA VAL A 117 -5.99 -8.80 -10.24
C VAL A 117 -5.88 -9.93 -11.26
N LYS A 118 -4.69 -10.49 -11.46
CA LYS A 118 -4.47 -11.66 -12.35
C LYS A 118 -5.29 -12.87 -11.92
N ASN A 119 -5.41 -13.08 -10.61
CA ASN A 119 -6.20 -14.16 -10.03
C ASN A 119 -7.72 -13.93 -10.11
N GLY A 120 -8.16 -12.74 -10.48
CA GLY A 120 -9.54 -12.47 -10.86
C GLY A 120 -10.37 -11.69 -9.84
N TYR A 121 -9.75 -11.07 -8.83
CA TYR A 121 -10.41 -10.23 -7.82
C TYR A 121 -11.48 -9.31 -8.48
N LEU A 122 -11.05 -8.43 -9.38
CA LEU A 122 -11.91 -7.42 -10.03
C LEU A 122 -12.95 -7.94 -11.05
N LYS A 123 -13.12 -9.27 -11.20
CA LYS A 123 -14.06 -9.90 -12.14
C LYS A 123 -15.37 -10.33 -11.49
N ASP A 124 -15.38 -10.47 -10.16
CA ASP A 124 -16.58 -10.89 -9.42
C ASP A 124 -17.32 -9.64 -8.87
N ASP A 125 -18.66 -9.66 -8.93
CA ASP A 125 -19.54 -8.59 -8.43
C ASP A 125 -19.52 -8.45 -6.89
N LYS A 126 -18.56 -9.07 -6.18
CA LYS A 126 -18.47 -9.12 -4.72
C LYS A 126 -17.56 -8.04 -4.12
N ASP A 127 -16.87 -7.27 -4.96
CA ASP A 127 -15.77 -6.39 -4.53
C ASP A 127 -16.14 -4.93 -4.25
N PHE A 128 -17.43 -4.63 -4.21
CA PHE A 128 -17.92 -3.26 -4.03
C PHE A 128 -17.61 -2.67 -2.64
N MET A 129 -17.25 -3.49 -1.64
CA MET A 129 -17.08 -3.00 -0.27
C MET A 129 -15.75 -2.29 0.00
N LEU A 130 -14.69 -2.56 -0.76
CA LEU A 130 -13.36 -2.02 -0.48
C LEU A 130 -12.98 -0.78 -1.27
N MET A 131 -13.85 -0.31 -2.17
CA MET A 131 -13.60 0.80 -3.09
C MET A 131 -12.40 0.63 -4.04
N LEU A 132 -11.55 -0.38 -3.84
CA LEU A 132 -10.37 -0.70 -4.64
C LEU A 132 -10.68 -0.82 -6.13
N LYS A 133 -11.82 -1.42 -6.49
CA LYS A 133 -12.25 -1.54 -7.90
C LYS A 133 -12.48 -0.18 -8.55
N TYR A 134 -13.15 0.73 -7.85
CA TYR A 134 -13.46 2.06 -8.39
C TYR A 134 -12.18 2.89 -8.59
N ALA A 135 -11.25 2.81 -7.63
CA ALA A 135 -9.95 3.46 -7.78
C ALA A 135 -9.11 2.79 -8.88
N TYR A 136 -9.14 1.47 -8.99
CA TYR A 136 -8.35 0.75 -10.00
C TYR A 136 -8.69 1.12 -11.44
N ASP A 137 -9.97 1.28 -11.79
CA ASP A 137 -10.36 1.56 -13.18
C ASP A 137 -9.77 2.90 -13.67
N GLU A 138 -9.53 3.84 -12.74
CA GLU A 138 -8.87 5.13 -12.96
C GLU A 138 -7.33 5.07 -12.81
N LEU A 139 -6.77 3.97 -12.29
CA LEU A 139 -5.36 3.85 -11.89
C LEU A 139 -4.67 2.58 -12.44
N ASP A 140 -5.30 1.83 -13.34
CA ASP A 140 -4.76 0.55 -13.85
C ASP A 140 -3.48 0.69 -14.69
N THR A 141 -3.17 1.91 -15.16
CA THR A 141 -1.94 2.23 -15.87
C THR A 141 -1.30 3.50 -15.30
N GLU A 142 0.03 3.61 -15.43
CA GLU A 142 0.76 4.78 -14.94
C GLU A 142 0.31 6.08 -15.63
N GLU A 143 -0.07 6.02 -16.91
CA GLU A 143 -0.58 7.18 -17.64
C GLU A 143 -1.90 7.69 -17.06
N LYS A 144 -2.83 6.78 -16.71
CA LYS A 144 -4.07 7.17 -16.06
C LYS A 144 -3.83 7.73 -14.66
N ALA A 145 -2.95 7.13 -13.86
CA ALA A 145 -2.58 7.69 -12.56
C ALA A 145 -1.99 9.09 -12.69
N LYS A 146 -1.06 9.31 -13.62
CA LYS A 146 -0.54 10.66 -13.86
C LYS A 146 -1.66 11.67 -14.14
N SER A 147 -2.58 11.33 -15.05
CA SER A 147 -3.73 12.17 -15.39
C SER A 147 -4.66 12.43 -14.19
N TYR A 148 -4.96 11.38 -13.41
CA TYR A 148 -5.82 11.48 -12.22
C TYR A 148 -5.21 12.41 -11.16
N PHE A 149 -3.92 12.26 -10.88
CA PHE A 149 -3.22 13.02 -9.86
C PHE A 149 -2.98 14.48 -10.28
N GLU A 150 -2.65 14.72 -11.55
CA GLU A 150 -2.57 16.09 -12.09
C GLU A 150 -3.94 16.79 -12.03
N LYS A 151 -5.03 16.07 -12.32
CA LYS A 151 -6.40 16.61 -12.16
C LYS A 151 -6.73 16.91 -10.70
N ALA A 152 -6.30 16.08 -9.75
CA ALA A 152 -6.49 16.32 -8.33
C ALA A 152 -5.79 17.60 -7.86
N LEU A 153 -4.55 17.84 -8.29
CA LEU A 153 -3.82 19.09 -8.03
C LEU A 153 -4.60 20.32 -8.52
N GLU A 154 -5.12 20.26 -9.75
CA GLU A 154 -5.91 21.36 -10.30
C GLU A 154 -7.22 21.60 -9.55
N ASN A 155 -7.84 20.54 -9.03
CA ASN A 155 -9.04 20.67 -8.20
C ASN A 155 -8.70 21.29 -6.84
N PHE A 156 -7.64 20.83 -6.17
CA PHE A 156 -7.19 21.41 -4.91
C PHE A 156 -6.87 22.89 -5.03
N LYS A 157 -6.25 23.30 -6.14
CA LYS A 157 -6.03 24.71 -6.47
C LYS A 157 -7.33 25.50 -6.59
N LYS A 158 -8.31 24.99 -7.35
CA LYS A 158 -9.61 25.65 -7.55
C LYS A 158 -10.42 25.76 -6.26
N GLU A 159 -10.33 24.74 -5.42
CA GLU A 159 -11.05 24.63 -4.15
C GLU A 159 -10.32 25.36 -3.00
N ASN A 160 -9.12 25.90 -3.26
CA ASN A 160 -8.26 26.52 -2.26
C ASN A 160 -7.96 25.58 -1.08
N VAL A 161 -7.73 24.30 -1.38
CA VAL A 161 -7.24 23.33 -0.40
C VAL A 161 -5.82 23.77 0.01
N LEU A 162 -5.62 23.90 1.31
CA LEU A 162 -4.33 24.27 1.89
C LEU A 162 -3.38 23.08 1.77
N GLU A 163 -2.20 23.28 1.20
CA GLU A 163 -1.13 22.28 1.26
C GLU A 163 -0.56 22.22 2.69
N ASP A 164 -0.65 21.07 3.33
CA ASP A 164 -0.16 20.84 4.70
C ASP A 164 0.24 19.37 4.92
N GLU A 165 0.32 18.92 6.18
CA GLU A 165 0.67 17.55 6.55
C GLU A 165 -0.46 16.53 6.31
N ARG A 166 -1.71 17.00 6.14
CA ARG A 166 -2.88 16.16 5.84
C ARG A 166 -3.32 16.27 4.38
N ASN A 167 -2.85 17.29 3.67
CA ASN A 167 -3.19 17.57 2.28
C ASN A 167 -1.91 17.71 1.46
N TYR A 168 -1.52 16.65 0.75
CA TYR A 168 -0.37 16.67 -0.15
C TYR A 168 -0.49 15.59 -1.24
N VAL A 169 0.23 15.80 -2.34
CA VAL A 169 0.26 14.87 -3.47
C VAL A 169 1.71 14.51 -3.80
N ILE A 170 1.96 13.24 -4.09
CA ILE A 170 3.22 12.70 -4.59
C ILE A 170 2.99 12.17 -6.00
N ILE A 171 3.81 12.61 -6.95
CA ILE A 171 3.82 12.15 -8.33
C ILE A 171 5.21 11.58 -8.63
N LYS A 172 5.28 10.30 -9.01
CA LYS A 172 6.54 9.58 -9.24
C LYS A 172 7.55 9.74 -8.08
N GLY A 173 7.08 9.60 -6.85
CA GLY A 173 7.90 9.71 -5.64
C GLY A 173 8.32 11.13 -5.25
N GLN A 174 7.82 12.17 -5.93
CA GLN A 174 8.11 13.57 -5.61
C GLN A 174 6.87 14.29 -5.11
N LYS A 175 6.98 14.91 -3.92
CA LYS A 175 5.93 15.81 -3.40
C LYS A 175 5.75 16.98 -4.36
N THR A 176 4.51 17.23 -4.74
CA THR A 176 4.11 18.22 -5.74
C THR A 176 3.15 19.23 -5.13
N SER A 177 3.39 20.51 -5.38
CA SER A 177 2.55 21.63 -4.91
C SER A 177 1.58 22.13 -6.01
N TRP A 178 0.53 22.87 -5.61
CA TRP A 178 -0.49 23.43 -6.52
C TRP A 178 -0.80 24.91 -6.29
#